data_AF-A0A7W9T4R7-F1
#
_entry.id   AF-A0A7W9T4R7-F1
#
_cell.length_a   1.000
_cell.length_b   1.000
_cell.length_c   1.000
_cell.angle_alpha   90.00
_cell.angle_beta   90.00
_cell.angle_gamma   90.00
#
_symmetry.space_group_name_H-M   'P 1'
#
loop_
_entity.id
_entity.type
_entity.pdbx_description
1 polymer ?
#
loop_
_entity_poly.entity_id
_entity_poly.type
_entity_poly.pdbx_seq_one_letter_code
_entity_poly.pdbx_strand_id
1 'polypeptide(L)'
;MPTPFRLDEHPRRPHPPLAPPPDRYFEQLPMRVMQRVQADAPGETARGWLTALSAPVRTALASVVVLGGFAASVLLSPAPAPGTSAAAALAQVPREQMVQYLLASDQRVTLTDLAELPAAATALPTESYLHASDQEVQDLLDAQPTEDAYL
;
A
#
# COMPACT_ATOMS: atom_id res chain seq x y z
N MET A 1 -3.42 -25.73 -6.20
CA MET A 1 -3.00 -25.16 -7.49
C MET A 1 -4.18 -25.18 -8.44
N PRO A 2 -4.62 -24.04 -8.99
CA PRO A 2 -5.71 -23.99 -9.96
C PRO A 2 -5.25 -24.63 -11.28
N THR A 3 -5.93 -25.69 -11.70
CA THR A 3 -5.69 -26.37 -12.98
C THR A 3 -6.08 -25.47 -14.15
N PRO A 4 -5.26 -25.34 -15.21
CA PRO A 4 -5.59 -24.54 -16.38
C PRO A 4 -6.81 -25.12 -17.07
N PHE A 5 -7.80 -24.27 -17.37
CA PHE A 5 -9.01 -24.67 -18.09
C PHE A 5 -8.65 -25.15 -19.50
N ARG A 6 -8.87 -26.45 -19.78
CA ARG A 6 -8.71 -27.03 -21.12
C ARG A 6 -10.06 -27.28 -21.75
N LEU A 7 -10.32 -26.57 -22.86
CA LEU A 7 -11.60 -26.63 -23.58
C LEU A 7 -11.91 -28.04 -24.11
N ASP A 8 -10.88 -28.86 -24.35
CA ASP A 8 -11.00 -30.22 -24.87
C ASP A 8 -11.43 -31.25 -23.81
N GLU A 9 -11.26 -30.94 -22.52
CA GLU A 9 -11.67 -31.83 -21.42
C GLU A 9 -13.15 -31.67 -21.07
N HIS A 10 -13.83 -30.66 -21.65
CA HIS A 10 -15.24 -30.42 -21.39
C HIS A 10 -16.11 -31.38 -22.21
N PRO A 11 -17.08 -32.09 -21.61
CA PRO A 11 -17.96 -33.00 -22.33
C PRO A 11 -18.75 -32.23 -23.40
N ARG A 12 -18.35 -32.39 -24.65
CA ARG A 12 -19.09 -31.89 -25.80
C ARG A 12 -20.39 -32.70 -25.89
N ARG A 13 -21.51 -32.03 -26.15
CA ARG A 13 -22.79 -32.74 -26.31
C ARG A 13 -22.64 -33.79 -27.42
N PRO A 14 -22.98 -35.07 -27.17
CA PRO A 14 -22.79 -36.15 -28.13
C PRO A 14 -23.79 -36.10 -29.30
N HIS A 15 -24.74 -35.17 -29.29
CA HIS A 15 -25.78 -35.06 -30.31
C HIS A 15 -25.44 -33.92 -31.27
N PRO A 16 -25.36 -34.18 -32.59
CA PRO A 16 -25.37 -33.11 -33.58
C PRO A 16 -26.65 -32.27 -33.37
N PRO A 17 -26.59 -30.94 -33.57
CA PRO A 17 -27.77 -30.10 -33.41
C PRO A 17 -28.89 -30.61 -34.31
N LEU A 18 -30.09 -30.76 -33.75
CA LEU A 18 -31.28 -31.34 -34.39
C LEU A 18 -31.74 -30.60 -35.66
N ALA A 19 -31.12 -29.45 -35.96
CA ALA A 19 -31.28 -28.70 -37.19
C ALA A 19 -29.97 -27.97 -37.53
N PRO A 20 -29.64 -27.79 -38.82
CA PRO A 20 -28.57 -26.90 -39.22
C PRO A 20 -28.88 -25.47 -38.72
N PRO A 21 -27.86 -24.70 -38.32
CA PRO A 21 -28.06 -23.31 -37.96
C PRO A 21 -28.63 -22.53 -39.15
N PRO A 22 -29.48 -21.51 -38.90
CA PRO A 22 -30.02 -20.66 -39.95
C PRO A 22 -28.91 -20.04 -40.81
N ASP A 23 -29.24 -19.72 -42.06
CA ASP A 23 -28.31 -19.03 -42.95
C ASP A 23 -27.72 -17.78 -42.30
N ARG A 24 -26.40 -17.61 -42.44
CA ARG A 24 -25.62 -16.47 -41.93
C ARG A 24 -25.66 -16.29 -40.40
N TYR A 25 -26.09 -17.31 -39.64
CA TYR A 25 -26.11 -17.27 -38.17
C TYR A 25 -24.74 -16.89 -37.57
N PHE A 26 -23.66 -17.50 -38.08
CA PHE A 26 -22.30 -17.21 -37.62
C PHE A 26 -21.79 -15.83 -38.07
N GLU A 27 -22.27 -15.30 -39.20
CA GLU A 27 -21.93 -13.95 -39.67
C GLU A 27 -22.55 -12.87 -38.77
N GLN A 28 -23.75 -13.13 -38.25
CA GLN A 28 -24.48 -12.22 -37.37
C GLN A 28 -24.07 -12.34 -35.89
N LEU A 29 -23.40 -13.43 -35.51
CA LEU A 29 -23.05 -13.72 -34.13
C LEU A 29 -22.12 -12.66 -33.50
N PRO A 30 -21.04 -12.19 -34.17
CA PRO A 30 -20.20 -11.13 -33.63
C PRO A 30 -20.99 -9.85 -33.32
N MET A 31 -21.89 -9.45 -34.22
CA MET A 31 -22.76 -8.28 -34.01
C MET A 31 -23.70 -8.47 -32.83
N ARG A 32 -24.34 -9.64 -32.71
CA ARG A 32 -25.25 -9.95 -31.60
C ARG A 32 -24.53 -10.03 -30.26
N VAL A 33 -23.29 -10.53 -30.24
CA VAL A 33 -22.44 -10.55 -29.04
C VAL A 33 -22.06 -9.12 -28.64
N MET A 34 -21.63 -8.30 -29.59
CA MET A 34 -21.31 -6.89 -29.32
C MET A 34 -22.51 -6.09 -28.82
N GLN A 35 -23.71 -6.32 -29.36
CA GLN A 35 -24.93 -5.70 -28.86
C GLN A 35 -25.24 -6.09 -27.41
N ARG A 36 -25.04 -7.36 -27.03
CA ARG A 36 -25.26 -7.82 -25.66
C ARG A 36 -24.23 -7.24 -24.69
N VAL A 37 -22.95 -7.17 -25.10
CA VAL A 37 -21.89 -6.56 -24.29
C VAL A 37 -22.11 -5.07 -24.10
N GLN A 38 -22.60 -4.36 -25.13
CA GLN A 38 -22.92 -2.93 -25.01
C GLN A 38 -24.18 -2.66 -24.18
N ALA A 39 -25.18 -3.56 -24.22
CA ALA A 39 -26.38 -3.42 -23.40
C ALA A 39 -26.13 -3.64 -21.90
N ASP A 40 -25.10 -4.42 -21.54
CA ASP A 40 -24.61 -4.61 -20.16
C ASP A 40 -23.54 -3.59 -19.74
N ALA A 41 -23.16 -2.65 -20.62
CA ALA A 41 -22.51 -1.44 -20.14
C ALA A 41 -23.50 -0.80 -19.17
N PRO A 42 -23.15 -0.56 -17.89
CA PRO A 42 -24.05 0.02 -16.93
C PRO A 42 -24.46 1.39 -17.45
N GLY A 43 -25.58 1.45 -18.17
CA GLY A 43 -26.27 2.66 -18.47
C GLY A 43 -26.50 3.30 -17.12
N GLU A 44 -25.84 4.43 -16.91
CA GLU A 44 -25.74 5.11 -15.63
C GLU A 44 -27.13 5.14 -14.98
N THR A 45 -27.36 4.23 -14.04
CA THR A 45 -28.44 4.32 -13.06
C THR A 45 -28.04 5.40 -12.05
N ALA A 46 -27.48 6.51 -12.53
CA ALA A 46 -27.13 7.66 -11.74
C ALA A 46 -28.42 8.44 -11.52
N ARG A 47 -29.15 8.03 -10.48
CA ARG A 47 -29.89 8.93 -9.59
C ARG A 47 -30.62 10.05 -10.35
N GLY A 48 -31.78 9.74 -10.93
CA GLY A 48 -32.59 10.64 -11.77
C GLY A 48 -32.99 11.99 -11.17
N TRP A 49 -32.65 12.29 -9.92
CA TRP A 49 -32.79 13.63 -9.34
C TRP A 49 -31.54 14.50 -9.52
N LEU A 50 -30.33 13.93 -9.52
CA LEU A 50 -29.08 14.69 -9.71
C LEU A 50 -28.93 15.18 -11.15
N THR A 51 -29.51 14.45 -12.11
CA THR A 51 -29.56 14.85 -13.52
C THR A 51 -30.57 15.96 -13.80
N ALA A 52 -31.51 16.21 -12.88
CA ALA A 52 -32.43 17.35 -12.95
C ALA A 52 -31.77 18.68 -12.53
N LEU A 53 -30.62 18.62 -11.84
CA LEU A 53 -29.86 19.80 -11.45
C LEU A 53 -29.01 20.31 -12.63
N SER A 54 -28.83 21.62 -12.73
CA SER A 54 -27.96 22.22 -13.75
C SER A 54 -26.49 21.84 -13.50
N ALA A 55 -25.69 21.77 -14.57
CA ALA A 55 -24.26 21.42 -14.50
C ALA A 55 -23.46 22.15 -13.39
N PRO A 56 -23.59 23.48 -13.19
CA PRO A 56 -22.84 24.16 -12.12
C PRO A 56 -23.32 23.79 -10.70
N VAL A 57 -24.59 23.41 -10.52
CA VAL A 57 -25.10 23.00 -9.20
C VAL A 57 -24.59 21.60 -8.84
N ARG A 58 -24.42 20.72 -9.84
CA ARG A 58 -23.82 19.39 -9.60
C ARG A 58 -22.38 19.50 -9.14
N THR A 59 -21.58 20.39 -9.74
CA THR A 59 -20.19 20.59 -9.33
C THR A 59 -20.08 21.25 -7.96
N ALA A 60 -20.97 22.20 -7.65
CA ALA A 60 -21.04 22.81 -6.31
C ALA A 60 -21.42 21.79 -5.22
N LEU A 61 -22.38 20.90 -5.48
CA LEU A 61 -22.72 19.82 -4.53
C LEU A 61 -21.57 18.83 -4.37
N ALA A 62 -20.92 18.45 -5.46
CA ALA A 62 -19.77 17.55 -5.40
C ALA A 62 -18.62 18.15 -4.57
N SER A 63 -18.31 19.43 -4.75
CA SER A 63 -17.27 20.09 -3.95
C SER A 63 -17.64 20.20 -2.48
N VAL A 64 -18.90 20.51 -2.16
CA VAL A 64 -19.40 20.54 -0.76
C VAL A 64 -19.31 19.17 -0.11
N VAL A 65 -19.68 18.10 -0.81
CA VAL A 65 -19.60 16.73 -0.29
C VAL A 65 -18.15 16.31 -0.05
N VAL A 66 -17.25 16.61 -0.99
CA VAL A 66 -15.82 16.29 -0.86
C VAL A 66 -15.19 17.08 0.29
N LEU A 67 -15.41 18.40 0.32
CA LEU A 67 -14.82 19.27 1.34
C LEU A 67 -15.42 19.00 2.72
N GLY A 68 -16.72 18.76 2.80
CA GLY A 68 -17.42 18.40 4.03
C GLY A 68 -16.99 17.02 4.54
N GLY A 69 -16.85 16.03 3.67
CA GLY A 69 -16.34 14.70 4.02
C GLY A 69 -14.89 14.75 4.50
N PHE A 70 -14.04 15.53 3.84
CA PHE A 70 -12.67 15.76 4.28
C PHE A 70 -12.62 16.44 5.65
N ALA A 71 -13.35 17.53 5.84
CA ALA A 71 -13.40 18.25 7.12
C ALA A 71 -13.96 17.36 8.24
N ALA A 72 -15.03 16.60 7.98
CA ALA A 72 -15.58 15.64 8.93
C ALA A 72 -14.56 14.54 9.26
N SER A 73 -13.83 14.03 8.27
CA SER A 73 -12.77 13.04 8.50
C SER A 73 -11.66 13.60 9.37
N VAL A 74 -11.24 14.86 9.16
CA VAL A 74 -10.21 15.51 10.00
C VAL A 74 -10.72 15.73 11.42
N LEU A 75 -11.98 16.15 11.58
CA LEU A 75 -12.59 16.39 12.89
C LEU A 75 -12.86 15.11 13.69
N LEU A 76 -13.22 14.01 13.01
CA LEU A 76 -13.42 12.70 13.64
C LEU A 76 -12.12 11.91 13.78
N SER A 77 -11.09 12.23 13.02
CA SER A 77 -9.79 11.58 13.17
C SER A 77 -9.22 11.93 14.53
N PRO A 78 -8.82 10.95 15.34
CA PRO A 78 -8.16 11.23 16.61
C PRO A 78 -6.92 12.07 16.31
N ALA A 79 -6.89 13.30 16.85
CA ALA A 79 -5.73 14.15 16.73
C ALA A 79 -4.54 13.47 17.45
N PRO A 80 -3.36 13.37 16.84
CA PRO A 80 -2.17 13.03 17.60
C PRO A 80 -2.00 14.10 18.68
N ALA A 81 -1.83 13.68 19.93
CA ALA A 81 -1.79 14.62 21.05
C ALA A 81 -0.67 15.65 20.79
N PRO A 82 -0.93 16.96 20.98
CA PRO A 82 0.08 17.99 20.78
C PRO A 82 1.22 17.73 21.77
N GLY A 83 2.38 17.33 21.24
CA GLY A 83 3.55 16.94 22.03
C GLY A 83 3.96 15.47 21.93
N THR A 84 3.19 14.62 21.25
CA THR A 84 3.65 13.27 20.90
C THR A 84 4.66 13.40 19.77
N SER A 85 5.95 13.45 20.11
CA SER A 85 7.00 13.37 19.10
C SER A 85 6.84 12.08 18.29
N ALA A 86 7.25 12.05 17.03
CA ALA A 86 7.27 10.82 16.24
C ALA A 86 7.99 9.68 16.99
N ALA A 87 8.98 10.01 17.82
CA ALA A 87 9.65 9.08 18.72
C ALA A 87 8.72 8.49 19.81
N ALA A 88 7.83 9.28 20.41
CA ALA A 88 6.85 8.80 21.38
C ALA A 88 5.74 7.94 20.73
N ALA A 89 5.38 8.21 19.47
CA ALA A 89 4.49 7.36 18.69
C ALA A 89 5.17 6.03 18.29
N LEU A 90 6.45 6.09 17.89
CA LEU A 90 7.26 4.90 17.59
C LEU A 90 7.56 4.05 18.85
N ALA A 91 7.66 4.68 20.02
CA ALA A 91 7.83 3.98 21.29
C ALA A 91 6.61 3.14 21.71
N GLN A 92 5.43 3.44 21.15
CA GLN A 92 4.21 2.65 21.37
C GLN A 92 4.13 1.43 20.43
N VAL A 93 4.97 1.34 19.40
CA VAL A 93 5.00 0.20 18.48
C VAL A 93 5.71 -0.98 19.15
N PRO A 94 5.04 -2.15 19.30
CA PRO A 94 5.66 -3.34 19.87
C PRO A 94 6.88 -3.78 19.06
N ARG A 95 7.97 -4.15 19.74
CA ARG A 95 9.24 -4.57 19.12
C ARG A 95 9.05 -5.72 18.11
N GLU A 96 8.12 -6.63 18.38
CA GLU A 96 7.81 -7.76 17.51
C GLU A 96 7.30 -7.30 16.13
N GLN A 97 6.47 -6.26 16.08
CA GLN A 97 5.94 -5.71 14.82
C GLN A 97 7.04 -5.00 14.02
N MET A 98 8.00 -4.38 14.72
CA MET A 98 9.15 -3.71 14.10
C MET A 98 10.10 -4.71 13.44
N VAL A 99 10.40 -5.82 14.12
CA VAL A 99 11.21 -6.91 13.57
C VAL A 99 10.48 -7.57 12.40
N GLN A 100 9.17 -7.80 12.52
CA GLN A 100 8.38 -8.35 11.42
C GLN A 100 8.35 -7.42 10.22
N TYR A 101 8.22 -6.11 10.41
CA TYR A 101 8.30 -5.14 9.33
C TYR A 101 9.67 -5.18 8.64
N LEU A 102 10.77 -5.18 9.41
CA LEU A 102 12.14 -5.26 8.87
C LEU A 102 12.44 -6.58 8.15
N LEU A 103 11.80 -7.68 8.54
CA LEU A 103 11.95 -8.99 7.89
C LEU A 103 11.03 -9.16 6.68
N ALA A 104 9.85 -8.53 6.70
CA ALA A 104 8.85 -8.64 5.64
C ALA A 104 9.07 -7.60 4.53
N SER A 105 9.66 -6.45 4.86
CA SER A 105 10.10 -5.47 3.88
C SER A 105 11.48 -5.89 3.36
N ASP A 106 11.58 -6.19 2.06
CA ASP A 106 12.85 -6.45 1.37
C ASP A 106 13.71 -5.15 1.23
N GLN A 107 13.28 -4.10 1.92
CA GLN A 107 13.85 -2.77 1.90
C GLN A 107 14.94 -2.72 2.97
N ARG A 108 16.17 -3.04 2.54
CA ARG A 108 17.37 -2.88 3.38
C ARG A 108 17.44 -1.42 3.84
N VAL A 109 17.27 -1.18 5.13
CA VAL A 109 17.46 0.16 5.72
C VAL A 109 18.85 0.66 5.31
N THR A 110 18.89 1.68 4.45
CA THR A 110 20.15 2.22 3.93
C THR A 110 20.64 3.35 4.83
N LEU A 111 21.94 3.62 4.80
CA LEU A 111 22.54 4.74 5.54
C LEU A 111 21.93 6.10 5.15
N THR A 112 21.37 6.21 3.94
CA THR A 112 20.64 7.39 3.46
C THR A 112 19.33 7.60 4.21
N ASP A 113 18.59 6.52 4.48
CA ASP A 113 17.33 6.54 5.23
C ASP A 113 17.58 6.95 6.69
N LEU A 114 18.71 6.51 7.26
CA LEU A 114 19.17 6.91 8.59
C LEU A 114 19.63 8.38 8.66
N ALA A 115 20.09 8.96 7.54
CA ALA A 115 20.50 10.36 7.44
C ALA A 115 19.31 11.33 7.35
N GLU A 116 18.14 10.86 6.92
CA GLU A 116 16.91 11.66 6.87
C GLU A 116 16.18 11.75 8.21
N LEU A 117 16.60 11.02 9.26
CA LEU A 117 16.04 11.14 10.59
C LEU A 117 16.53 12.42 11.29
N PRO A 118 15.68 13.45 11.50
CA PRO A 118 16.08 14.69 12.17
C PRO A 118 16.33 14.50 13.69
N ALA A 119 16.13 13.28 14.22
CA ALA A 119 16.26 12.97 15.64
C ALA A 119 17.67 12.48 16.06
N ALA A 120 18.55 12.13 15.11
CA ALA A 120 19.93 11.73 15.44
C ALA A 120 20.78 12.90 15.96
N ALA A 121 20.38 14.15 15.70
CA ALA A 121 21.11 15.34 16.15
C ALA A 121 20.84 15.72 17.62
N THR A 122 19.72 15.28 18.21
CA THR A 122 19.25 15.84 19.50
C THR A 122 19.16 14.83 20.64
N ALA A 123 19.24 13.52 20.37
CA ALA A 123 19.05 12.47 21.38
C ALA A 123 20.26 11.54 21.57
N LEU A 124 21.40 11.86 20.96
CA LEU A 124 22.67 11.26 21.35
C LEU A 124 23.27 12.15 22.45
N PRO A 125 23.63 11.61 23.63
CA PRO A 125 24.49 12.31 24.57
C PRO A 125 25.90 12.35 23.94
N THR A 126 26.07 13.24 22.97
CA THR A 126 27.32 13.47 22.24
C THR A 126 28.45 13.89 23.19
N GLU A 127 28.10 14.47 24.34
CA GLU A 127 29.03 14.87 25.40
C GLU A 127 29.70 13.69 26.12
N SER A 128 29.09 12.49 26.13
CA SER A 128 29.61 11.34 26.90
C SER A 128 30.36 10.31 26.06
N TYR A 129 30.20 10.30 24.74
CA TYR A 129 30.89 9.34 23.85
C TYR A 129 32.07 9.95 23.08
N LEU A 130 32.19 11.27 22.99
CA LEU A 130 33.26 11.95 22.26
C LEU A 130 34.43 12.43 23.12
N HIS A 131 34.34 12.27 24.45
CA HIS A 131 35.43 12.60 25.38
C HIS A 131 35.86 11.35 26.15
N ALA A 132 36.54 10.45 25.45
CA ALA A 132 37.34 9.45 26.16
C ALA A 132 38.41 10.21 26.93
N SER A 133 38.39 10.11 28.26
CA SER A 133 39.45 10.69 29.09
C SER A 133 40.77 9.97 28.78
N ASP A 134 41.91 10.65 28.91
CA ASP A 134 43.24 10.04 28.66
C ASP A 134 43.43 8.73 29.44
N GLN A 135 42.82 8.64 30.62
CA GLN A 135 42.87 7.46 31.48
C GLN A 135 42.05 6.28 30.93
N GLU A 136 40.90 6.54 30.33
CA GLU A 136 40.03 5.52 29.74
C GLU A 136 40.62 4.98 28.42
N VAL A 137 41.32 5.83 27.67
CA VAL A 137 42.13 5.42 26.51
C VAL A 137 43.29 4.52 26.95
N GLN A 138 43.95 4.85 28.05
CA GLN A 138 45.06 4.06 28.58
C GLN A 138 44.59 2.68 29.08
N ASP A 139 43.47 2.62 29.81
CA ASP A 139 42.89 1.36 30.29
C ASP A 139 42.50 0.42 29.12
N LEU A 140 41.97 0.96 28.02
CA LEU A 140 41.66 0.19 26.82
C LEU A 140 42.93 -0.32 26.11
N LEU A 141 43.99 0.47 26.11
CA LEU A 141 45.27 0.09 25.52
C LEU A 141 45.95 -1.02 26.34
N ASP A 142 45.87 -0.94 27.66
CA ASP A 142 46.41 -1.94 28.58
C ASP A 142 45.57 -3.23 28.57
N ALA A 143 44.27 -3.14 28.24
CA ALA A 143 43.38 -4.28 28.10
C ALA A 143 43.51 -5.01 26.74
N GLN A 144 44.27 -4.48 25.78
CA GLN A 144 44.54 -5.16 24.51
C GLN A 144 45.43 -6.39 24.77
N PRO A 145 44.94 -7.62 24.52
CA PRO A 145 45.80 -8.79 24.61
C PRO A 145 46.91 -8.67 23.57
N THR A 146 48.16 -8.64 24.02
CA THR A 146 49.32 -8.62 23.13
C THR A 146 49.30 -9.94 22.35
N GLU A 147 49.09 -9.88 21.03
CA GLU A 147 49.19 -11.04 20.13
C GLU A 147 50.65 -11.50 19.99
N ASP A 148 51.28 -11.87 21.11
CA ASP A 148 52.58 -12.57 21.16
C ASP A 148 52.37 -14.09 21.33
N ALA A 149 51.34 -14.61 20.68
CA ALA A 149 51.01 -16.04 20.66
C ALA A 149 51.00 -16.61 19.23
N TYR A 150 51.98 -16.21 18.41
CA TYR A 150 52.38 -16.95 17.23
C TYR A 150 53.87 -17.29 17.31
N LEU A 151 54.18 -18.34 18.08
CA LEU A 151 55.38 -19.16 17.92
C LEU A 151 54.97 -20.54 17.41
#